data_AF-A0A1M5T8R0-F1
#
_entry.id   AF-A0A1M5T8R0-F1
#
_cell.length_a   1.000
_cell.length_b   1.000
_cell.length_c   1.000
_cell.angle_alpha   90.00
_cell.angle_beta   90.00
_cell.angle_gamma   90.00
#
_symmetry.space_group_name_H-M   'P 1'
#
loop_
_entity.id
_entity.type
_entity.pdbx_description
1 polymer ?
#
loop_
_entity_poly.entity_id
_entity_poly.type
_entity_poly.pdbx_seq_one_letter_code
_entity_poly.pdbx_strand_id
1 'polypeptide(L)' 'MKITVALNSEAATSGEIQNLGDLVKDDEVRVLKIFGRGRFANIEASQDAYIRLKTRIGHVCVFTPALKAKPF' A
#
# COMPACT_ATOMS: atom_id res chain seq x y z
N MET A 1 -5.02 11.01 -1.03
CA MET A 1 -3.68 11.04 -1.67
C MET A 1 -3.40 9.68 -2.29
N LYS A 2 -2.75 9.62 -3.46
CA LYS A 2 -2.44 8.34 -4.12
C LYS A 2 -1.11 7.78 -3.61
N ILE A 3 -1.14 6.54 -3.13
CA ILE A 3 0.03 5.85 -2.58
C ILE A 3 0.11 4.48 -3.24
N THR A 4 1.31 4.09 -3.64
CA THR A 4 1.60 2.72 -4.04
C THR A 4 2.15 1.97 -2.84
N VAL A 5 1.50 0.85 -2.49
CA VAL A 5 1.92 -0.07 -1.42
C VAL A 5 2.46 -1.33 -2.06
N ALA A 6 3.63 -1.77 -1.62
CA ALA A 6 4.28 -3.00 -2.07
C ALA A 6 4.62 -3.87 -0.86
N LEU A 7 4.55 -5.20 -0.98
CA LEU A 7 5.11 -6.08 0.04
C LEU A 7 6.64 -5.97 0.03
N ASN A 8 7.23 -5.96 1.23
CA ASN A 8 8.67 -6.12 1.38
C ASN A 8 9.08 -7.53 0.90
N SER A 9 10.32 -7.67 0.44
CA SER A 9 10.87 -8.89 -0.15
C SER A 9 10.68 -10.12 0.72
N GLU A 10 10.85 -9.99 2.04
CA GLU A 10 10.64 -11.09 2.99
C GLU A 10 9.18 -11.56 3.03
N ALA A 11 8.24 -10.63 3.20
CA ALA A 11 6.81 -10.91 3.22
C ALA A 11 6.27 -11.38 1.86
N ALA A 12 6.88 -10.96 0.75
CA ALA A 12 6.54 -11.41 -0.59
C ALA A 12 6.98 -12.86 -0.87
N THR A 13 7.96 -13.37 -0.11
CA THR A 13 8.57 -14.70 -0.30
C THR A 13 8.00 -15.74 0.67
N SER A 14 7.49 -15.33 1.84
CA SER A 14 6.88 -16.25 2.82
C SER A 14 5.58 -16.89 2.33
N GLY A 15 4.89 -16.27 1.36
CA GLY A 15 3.63 -16.80 0.79
C GLY A 15 2.42 -16.68 1.72
N GLU A 16 2.58 -16.14 2.93
CA GLU A 16 1.51 -15.94 3.91
C GLU A 16 0.49 -14.87 3.46
N ILE A 17 0.96 -13.88 2.69
CA ILE A 17 0.11 -12.78 2.20
C ILE A 17 -0.20 -13.01 0.71
N GLN A 18 -1.38 -13.57 0.44
CA GLN A 18 -1.85 -13.80 -0.93
C GLN A 18 -2.36 -12.53 -1.61
N ASN A 19 -2.90 -11.58 -0.84
CA ASN A 19 -3.50 -10.36 -1.39
C ASN A 19 -3.26 -9.15 -0.48
N LEU A 20 -2.49 -8.17 -0.97
CA LEU A 20 -2.28 -6.89 -0.28
C LEU A 20 -3.59 -6.13 -0.05
N GLY A 21 -4.57 -6.31 -0.95
CA GLY A 21 -5.86 -5.64 -0.90
C GLY A 21 -6.59 -5.82 0.42
N ASP A 22 -6.44 -6.99 1.07
CA ASP A 22 -7.07 -7.28 2.35
C ASP A 22 -6.32 -6.62 3.52
N LEU A 23 -4.99 -6.49 3.43
CA LEU A 23 -4.16 -5.81 4.43
C LEU A 23 -4.33 -4.29 4.45
N VAL A 24 -4.54 -3.70 3.27
CA VAL A 24 -4.78 -2.26 3.12
C VAL A 24 -6.25 -1.89 3.20
N LYS A 25 -7.15 -2.88 3.33
CA LYS A 25 -8.59 -2.63 3.47
C LYS A 25 -8.84 -1.95 4.81
N ASP A 26 -9.38 -0.75 4.76
CA ASP A 26 -9.72 0.09 5.90
C ASP A 26 -10.84 1.02 5.45
N ASP A 27 -11.72 1.46 6.34
CA ASP A 27 -12.86 2.31 5.99
C ASP A 27 -12.41 3.66 5.39
N GLU A 28 -11.19 4.10 5.72
CA GLU A 28 -10.60 5.34 5.22
C GLU A 28 -9.59 5.14 4.08
N VAL A 29 -9.49 3.92 3.54
CA VAL A 29 -8.61 3.59 2.41
C VAL A 29 -9.36 2.96 1.26
N ARG A 30 -9.30 3.61 0.10
CA ARG A 30 -9.86 3.11 -1.14
C ARG A 30 -8.78 2.43 -1.98
N VAL A 31 -8.92 1.13 -2.21
CA VAL A 31 -8.05 0.41 -3.14
C VAL A 31 -8.45 0.75 -4.58
N LEU A 32 -7.51 1.29 -5.36
CA LEU A 32 -7.73 1.67 -6.76
C LEU A 32 -7.39 0.53 -7.72
N LYS A 33 -6.27 -0.16 -7.48
CA LYS A 33 -5.79 -1.24 -8.35
C LYS A 33 -4.85 -2.16 -7.58
N ILE A 34 -5.00 -3.47 -7.77
CA ILE A 34 -4.07 -4.48 -7.28
C ILE A 34 -3.36 -5.10 -8.48
N PHE A 35 -2.05 -5.30 -8.39
CA PHE A 35 -1.24 -5.82 -9.49
C PHE A 35 -0.04 -6.64 -8.99
N GLY A 36 0.70 -7.26 -9.92
CA GLY A 36 1.83 -8.13 -9.61
C GLY A 36 1.44 -9.35 -8.77
N ARG A 37 0.33 -10.01 -9.15
CA ARG A 37 -0.24 -11.18 -8.43
C ARG A 37 -0.58 -10.88 -6.96
N GLY A 38 -1.14 -9.70 -6.68
CA GLY A 38 -1.55 -9.34 -5.32
C GLY A 38 -0.44 -8.76 -4.44
N ARG A 39 0.77 -8.52 -4.99
CA ARG A 39 1.94 -8.00 -4.25
C ARG A 39 2.08 -6.48 -4.25
N PHE A 40 1.28 -5.80 -5.07
CA PHE A 40 1.27 -4.35 -5.15
C PHE A 40 -0.17 -3.84 -5.17
N ALA A 41 -0.42 -2.73 -4.48
CA ALA A 41 -1.70 -2.06 -4.47
C ALA A 41 -1.52 -0.55 -4.61
N ASN A 42 -2.25 0.07 -5.53
CA ASN A 42 -2.45 1.50 -5.54
C ASN A 42 -3.67 1.81 -4.69
N ILE A 43 -3.48 2.65 -3.68
CA ILE A 43 -4.52 3.07 -2.76
C ILE A 43 -4.69 4.59 -2.79
N GLU A 44 -5.88 5.02 -2.42
CA GLU A 44 -6.18 6.41 -2.08
C GLU A 44 -6.58 6.47 -0.61
N ALA A 45 -5.83 7.25 0.17
CA ALA A 45 -6.02 7.40 1.61
C ALA A 45 -5.92 8.87 2.03
N SER A 46 -6.47 9.23 3.18
CA SER A 46 -6.15 10.51 3.85
C SER A 46 -4.71 10.46 4.42
N GLN A 47 -4.17 11.61 4.83
CA GLN A 47 -2.83 11.66 5.45
C GLN A 47 -2.81 10.89 6.78
N ASP A 48 -3.87 10.97 7.57
CA ASP A 48 -4.00 10.24 8.83
C ASP A 48 -4.14 8.73 8.60
N ALA A 49 -4.96 8.32 7.63
CA ALA A 49 -5.11 6.92 7.27
C ALA A 49 -3.78 6.33 6.76
N TYR A 50 -3.00 7.10 6.00
CA TYR A 50 -1.66 6.70 5.58
C TYR A 50 -0.71 6.47 6.77
N ILE A 51 -0.67 7.40 7.75
CA ILE A 51 0.17 7.27 8.94
C ILE A 51 -0.23 6.03 9.76
N ARG A 52 -1.54 5.79 9.92
CA ARG A 52 -2.07 4.59 10.60
C ARG A 52 -1.69 3.31 9.87
N LEU A 53 -1.88 3.23 8.55
CA LEU A 53 -1.46 2.07 7.77
C LEU A 53 0.04 1.85 7.87
N LYS A 54 0.85 2.90 7.71
CA LYS A 54 2.31 2.78 7.81
C LYS A 54 2.75 2.27 9.18
N THR A 55 2.08 2.69 10.25
CA THR A 55 2.35 2.17 11.60
C THR A 55 1.92 0.70 11.73
N ARG A 56 0.75 0.33 11.18
CA ARG A 56 0.18 -1.03 11.28
C ARG A 56 0.97 -2.07 10.47
N ILE A 57 1.27 -1.76 9.20
CA ILE A 57 1.81 -2.74 8.24
C ILE A 57 3.16 -2.31 7.65
N GLY A 58 3.78 -1.23 8.13
CA GLY A 58 5.08 -0.76 7.63
C GLY A 58 6.25 -1.70 7.87
N HIS A 59 6.09 -2.71 8.73
CA HIS A 59 7.08 -3.77 8.92
C HIS A 59 7.06 -4.81 7.79
N VAL A 60 5.93 -4.96 7.07
CA VAL A 60 5.78 -5.88 5.93
C VAL A 60 5.57 -5.18 4.59
N CYS A 61 5.26 -3.88 4.59
CA CYS A 61 4.92 -3.12 3.39
C CYS A 61 5.78 -1.87 3.23
N VAL A 62 6.19 -1.62 1.99
CA VAL A 62 6.83 -0.39 1.54
C VAL A 62 5.77 0.52 0.94
N PHE A 63 5.79 1.80 1.32
CA PHE A 63 4.83 2.80 0.86
C PHE A 63 5.54 3.88 0.04
N THR A 64 5.08 4.08 -1.18
CA THR A 64 5.58 5.10 -2.10
C THR A 64 4.45 6.09 -2.42
N PRO A 65 4.41 7.27 -1.79
CA PRO A 65 3.45 8.30 -2.17
C PRO A 65 3.77 8.78 -3.59
N ALA A 66 2.74 8.88 -4.43
CA ALA A 66 2.92 9.45 -5.77
C ALA A 66 3.26 10.94 -5.62
N LEU A 67 4.51 11.30 -5.92
CA LEU A 67 4.92 12.69 -6.01
C LEU A 67 4.08 13.35 -7.12
N LYS A 68 3.33 14.40 -6.77
CA LYS A 68 2.71 15.25 -7.79
C LYS A 68 3.86 15.77 -8.66
N ALA A 69 3.87 15.38 -9.93
CA ALA A 69 4.76 16.01 -10.90
C ALA A 69 4.50 17.52 -10.83
N LYS A 70 5.48 18.28 -10.33
CA LYS A 70 5.46 19.72 -10.48
C LYS A 70 5.97 19.99 -11.90
N PRO A 71 5.25 20.76 -12.73
CA PRO A 71 5.87 21.31 -13.94
C PRO A 71 7.09 22.14 -13.50
N PHE A 72 8.24 21.87 -14.12
CA PHE A 72 9.46 22.65 -13.97
C PHE A 72 9.35 23.95 -14.75
#